data_AF-A0A0L0FYT6-F1
#
_entry.id   AF-A0A0L0FYT6-F1
#
_cell.length_a   1.000
_cell.length_b   1.000
_cell.length_c   1.000
_cell.angle_alpha   90.00
_cell.angle_beta   90.00
_cell.angle_gamma   90.00
#
_symmetry.space_group_name_H-M   'P 1'
#
loop_
_entity.id
_entity.type
_entity.pdbx_description
1 polymer ?
#
loop_
_entity_poly.entity_id
_entity_poly.type
_entity_poly.pdbx_seq_one_letter_code
_entity_poly.pdbx_strand_id
1 'polypeptide(L)'
;MSVEDAALNVILGVDNTKLIKDAKVLVVGAGGIGCELLKSLVMAGFMNLEVIDLDTIDVSNLNRQFLFRKEHVGKSKSLVACETIQAFKTGIYVKSHHADVKGEMFNIDYFKG
;
A
#
# COMPACT_ATOMS: atom_id res chain seq x y z
N MET A 1 20.22 -10.90 -6.10
CA MET A 1 18.92 -11.27 -5.47
C MET A 1 18.98 -10.79 -4.03
N SER A 2 18.00 -10.02 -3.55
CA SER A 2 18.02 -9.58 -2.15
C SER A 2 17.82 -10.77 -1.20
N VAL A 3 18.25 -10.67 0.06
CA VAL A 3 18.05 -11.74 1.05
C VAL A 3 16.56 -12.04 1.25
N GLU A 4 15.71 -11.02 1.20
CA GLU A 4 14.25 -11.15 1.29
C GLU A 4 13.68 -11.96 0.11
N ASP A 5 14.17 -11.71 -1.12
CA ASP A 5 13.74 -12.47 -2.30
C ASP A 5 14.11 -13.95 -2.20
N ALA A 6 15.27 -14.25 -1.60
CA ALA A 6 15.68 -15.64 -1.38
C ALA A 6 14.73 -16.35 -0.41
N ALA A 7 14.34 -15.68 0.68
CA ALA A 7 13.38 -16.22 1.65
C ALA A 7 11.99 -16.43 1.04
N LEU A 8 11.48 -15.45 0.28
CA LEU A 8 10.20 -15.58 -0.42
C LEU A 8 10.21 -16.72 -1.44
N ASN A 9 11.29 -16.88 -2.21
CA ASN A 9 11.43 -17.99 -3.15
C ASN A 9 11.39 -19.36 -2.47
N VAL A 10 11.92 -19.48 -1.24
CA VAL A 10 11.87 -20.73 -0.46
C VAL A 10 10.45 -21.04 0.02
N ILE A 11 9.70 -20.02 0.47
CA ILE A 11 8.36 -20.19 1.06
C ILE A 11 7.29 -20.36 -0.02
N LEU A 12 7.33 -19.53 -1.06
CA LEU A 12 6.29 -19.42 -2.07
C LEU A 12 6.64 -20.15 -3.37
N GLY A 13 7.92 -20.41 -3.61
CA GLY A 13 8.44 -20.83 -4.92
C GLY A 13 8.76 -19.64 -5.82
N VAL A 14 9.69 -19.85 -6.75
CA VAL A 14 10.18 -18.80 -7.67
C VAL A 14 9.06 -18.24 -8.55
N ASP A 15 8.22 -19.11 -9.09
CA ASP A 15 7.13 -18.71 -9.99
C ASP A 15 6.08 -17.85 -9.28
N ASN A 16 5.64 -18.25 -8.08
CA ASN A 16 4.68 -17.48 -7.30
C ASN A 16 5.27 -16.16 -6.79
N THR A 17 6.56 -16.16 -6.40
CA THR A 17 7.25 -14.93 -5.99
C THR A 17 7.29 -13.94 -7.15
N LYS A 18 7.51 -14.41 -8.38
CA LYS A 18 7.44 -13.57 -9.56
C LYS A 18 6.02 -13.04 -9.80
N LEU A 19 5.00 -13.90 -9.74
CA LEU A 19 3.60 -13.49 -9.90
C LEU A 19 3.18 -12.40 -8.90
N ILE A 20 3.57 -12.55 -7.63
CA ILE A 20 3.26 -11.56 -6.58
C ILE A 20 3.95 -10.22 -6.83
N LYS A 21 5.21 -10.24 -7.29
CA LYS A 21 5.94 -9.01 -7.61
C LYS A 21 5.36 -8.26 -8.80
N ASP A 22 4.89 -9.00 -9.80
CA ASP A 22 4.30 -8.44 -11.02
C ASP A 22 2.83 -8.01 -10.84
N ALA A 23 2.17 -8.48 -9.77
CA ALA A 23 0.78 -8.16 -9.48
C ALA A 23 0.58 -6.66 -9.17
N LYS A 24 -0.41 -6.05 -9.85
CA LYS A 24 -0.92 -4.71 -9.53
C LYS A 24 -2.06 -4.83 -8.53
N VAL A 25 -1.90 -4.24 -7.35
CA VAL A 25 -2.92 -4.33 -6.28
C VAL A 25 -3.42 -2.94 -5.91
N LEU A 26 -4.74 -2.77 -5.93
CA LEU A 26 -5.42 -1.59 -5.41
C LEU A 26 -5.90 -1.84 -3.98
N VAL A 27 -5.47 -1.01 -3.04
CA VAL A 27 -5.96 -1.00 -1.66
C VAL A 27 -6.90 0.17 -1.47
N VAL A 28 -8.17 -0.13 -1.20
CA VAL A 28 -9.21 0.89 -0.94
C VAL A 28 -9.35 1.08 0.56
N GLY A 29 -8.83 2.20 1.06
CA GLY A 29 -8.78 2.58 2.46
C GLY A 29 -7.39 2.39 3.07
N ALA A 30 -6.86 3.45 3.68
CA ALA A 30 -5.63 3.52 4.45
C ALA A 30 -5.91 3.71 5.96
N GLY A 31 -7.06 3.21 6.44
CA GLY A 31 -7.43 3.17 7.85
C GLY A 31 -6.68 2.11 8.65
N GLY A 32 -7.27 1.63 9.76
CA GLY A 32 -6.63 0.63 10.64
C GLY A 32 -6.28 -0.67 9.90
N ILE A 33 -7.26 -1.24 9.19
CA ILE A 33 -7.06 -2.44 8.36
C ILE A 33 -6.13 -2.15 7.20
N GLY A 34 -6.30 -1.00 6.54
CA GLY A 34 -5.48 -0.58 5.40
C GLY A 34 -3.99 -0.54 5.75
N CYS A 35 -3.63 0.06 6.89
CA CYS A 35 -2.25 0.10 7.37
C CYS A 35 -1.64 -1.30 7.55
N GLU A 36 -2.37 -2.20 8.21
CA GLU A 36 -1.90 -3.57 8.45
C GLU A 36 -1.81 -4.39 7.15
N LEU A 37 -2.79 -4.23 6.26
CA LEU A 37 -2.82 -4.89 4.96
C LEU A 37 -1.64 -4.44 4.10
N LEU A 38 -1.39 -3.13 4.01
CA LEU A 38 -0.28 -2.58 3.22
C LEU A 38 1.07 -3.13 3.69
N LYS A 39 1.33 -3.13 5.01
CA LYS A 39 2.54 -3.77 5.56
C LYS A 39 2.62 -5.23 5.16
N SER A 40 1.52 -5.97 5.28
CA SER A 40 1.50 -7.41 4.98
C SER A 40 1.76 -7.68 3.51
N LEU A 41 1.19 -6.90 2.59
CA LEU A 41 1.44 -6.99 1.15
C LEU A 41 2.91 -6.71 0.81
N VAL A 42 3.46 -5.62 1.35
CA VAL A 42 4.87 -5.25 1.10
C VAL A 42 5.81 -6.33 1.63
N MET A 43 5.56 -6.85 2.84
CA MET A 43 6.35 -7.95 3.43
C MET A 43 6.19 -9.28 2.68
N ALA A 44 5.03 -9.51 2.07
CA ALA A 44 4.77 -10.68 1.23
C ALA A 44 5.41 -10.56 -0.18
N GLY A 45 6.00 -9.42 -0.52
CA GLY A 45 6.74 -9.22 -1.77
C GLY A 45 5.98 -8.52 -2.89
N PHE A 46 4.80 -7.96 -2.63
CA PHE A 46 4.10 -7.14 -3.62
C PHE A 46 4.87 -5.84 -3.86
N MET A 47 5.10 -5.51 -5.13
CA MET A 47 5.95 -4.38 -5.52
C MET A 47 5.20 -3.26 -6.28
N ASN A 48 3.91 -3.46 -6.58
CA ASN A 48 3.10 -2.50 -7.32
C ASN A 48 1.74 -2.30 -6.63
N LEU A 49 1.64 -1.23 -5.83
CA LEU A 49 0.46 -0.93 -5.02
C LEU A 49 -0.13 0.44 -5.37
N GLU A 50 -1.44 0.52 -5.51
CA GLU A 50 -2.15 1.80 -5.51
C GLU A 50 -3.01 1.89 -4.24
N VAL A 51 -3.08 3.06 -3.62
CA VAL A 51 -3.82 3.27 -2.37
C VAL A 51 -4.80 4.41 -2.54
N ILE A 52 -6.10 4.15 -2.33
CA ILE A 52 -7.16 5.15 -2.36
C ILE A 52 -7.64 5.41 -0.93
N ASP A 53 -7.70 6.66 -0.50
CA ASP A 53 -8.38 7.05 0.73
C ASP A 53 -8.82 8.52 0.65
N LEU A 54 -10.08 8.80 0.99
CA LEU A 54 -10.67 10.14 0.92
C LEU A 54 -10.41 10.99 2.17
N ASP A 55 -9.91 10.39 3.26
CA ASP A 55 -9.72 11.07 4.53
C ASP A 55 -8.31 11.67 4.69
N THR A 56 -8.23 12.64 5.58
CA THR A 56 -6.97 13.10 6.19
C THR A 56 -6.72 12.43 7.53
N ILE A 57 -5.48 12.46 7.99
CA ILE A 57 -5.05 11.86 9.26
C ILE A 57 -5.53 12.71 10.43
N ASP A 58 -6.20 12.07 11.40
CA ASP A 58 -6.58 12.67 12.68
C ASP A 58 -5.75 12.11 13.84
N VAL A 59 -5.61 12.87 14.94
CA VAL A 59 -4.88 12.41 16.14
C VAL A 59 -5.45 11.11 16.70
N SER A 60 -6.78 10.94 16.67
CA SER A 60 -7.46 9.71 17.11
C SER A 60 -7.12 8.48 16.27
N ASN A 61 -6.48 8.64 15.12
CA ASN A 61 -6.08 7.53 14.24
C ASN A 61 -4.78 6.86 14.70
N LEU A 62 -3.90 7.61 15.38
CA LEU A 62 -2.52 7.22 15.67
C LEU A 62 -2.42 5.99 16.60
N ASN A 63 -3.48 5.64 17.33
CA ASN A 63 -3.50 4.47 18.21
C ASN A 63 -3.61 3.12 17.46
N ARG A 64 -3.99 3.13 16.18
CA ARG A 64 -4.27 1.91 15.39
C ARG A 64 -3.86 1.99 13.92
N GLN A 65 -3.29 3.11 13.48
CA GLN A 65 -2.85 3.34 12.11
C GLN A 65 -1.36 3.68 12.14
N PHE A 66 -0.53 2.66 12.36
CA PHE A 66 0.89 2.81 12.66
C PHE A 66 1.74 3.34 11.50
N LEU A 67 1.19 3.51 10.29
CA LEU A 67 1.87 4.21 9.20
C LEU A 67 1.91 5.72 9.42
N PHE A 68 1.12 6.25 10.36
CA PHE A 68 0.99 7.69 10.59
C PHE A 68 1.73 8.13 11.86
N ARG A 69 2.14 9.39 11.89
CA ARG A 69 2.84 10.04 13.02
C ARG A 69 2.16 11.36 13.34
N LYS A 70 2.50 11.96 14.47
CA LYS A 70 1.85 13.20 14.93
C LYS A 70 2.07 14.36 13.97
N GLU A 71 3.24 14.44 13.34
CA GLU A 71 3.60 15.39 12.29
C GLU A 71 2.84 15.20 10.97
N HIS A 72 2.10 14.09 10.83
CA HIS A 72 1.29 13.80 9.64
C HIS A 72 -0.18 14.22 9.80
N VAL A 73 -0.61 14.67 10.98
CA VAL A 73 -2.00 15.09 11.21
C VAL A 73 -2.40 16.20 10.24
N GLY A 74 -3.59 16.05 9.64
CA GLY A 74 -4.12 16.94 8.60
C GLY A 74 -3.67 16.60 7.18
N LYS A 75 -2.68 15.73 6.99
CA LYS A 75 -2.27 15.26 5.65
C LYS A 75 -3.17 14.12 5.16
N SER A 76 -3.21 13.91 3.85
CA SER A 76 -3.92 12.78 3.22
C SER A 76 -3.39 11.43 3.74
N LYS A 77 -4.30 10.52 4.12
CA LYS A 77 -3.92 9.17 4.57
C LYS A 77 -3.24 8.37 3.47
N SER A 78 -3.79 8.38 2.26
CA SER A 78 -3.24 7.63 1.13
C SER A 78 -1.85 8.13 0.74
N LEU A 79 -1.63 9.44 0.73
CA LEU A 79 -0.31 10.02 0.44
C LEU A 79 0.74 9.57 1.47
N VAL A 80 0.48 9.81 2.75
CA VAL A 80 1.45 9.51 3.81
C VAL A 80 1.68 8.00 3.94
N ALA A 81 0.66 7.17 3.72
CA ALA A 81 0.82 5.72 3.70
C ALA A 81 1.81 5.29 2.60
N CYS A 82 1.66 5.81 1.38
CA CYS A 82 2.58 5.55 0.27
C CYS A 82 4.01 6.03 0.57
N GLU A 83 4.19 7.26 1.09
CA GLU A 83 5.51 7.79 1.47
C GLU A 83 6.19 6.90 2.53
N THR A 84 5.43 6.47 3.54
CA THR A 84 5.93 5.60 4.61
C THR A 84 6.35 4.23 4.07
N ILE A 85 5.57 3.66 3.15
CA ILE A 85 5.88 2.39 2.49
C ILE A 85 7.13 2.50 1.63
N GLN A 86 7.30 3.59 0.86
CA GLN A 86 8.49 3.81 0.03
C GLN A 86 9.75 3.96 0.89
N ALA A 87 9.65 4.62 2.05
CA ALA A 87 10.75 4.72 2.99
C ALA A 87 11.12 3.36 3.60
N PHE A 88 10.15 2.47 3.78
CA PHE A 88 10.38 1.11 4.29
C PHE A 88 10.93 0.14 3.24
N LYS A 89 10.42 0.19 2.00
CA LYS A 89 10.77 -0.72 0.91
C LYS A 89 11.25 0.06 -0.32
N THR A 90 12.56 0.22 -0.45
CA THR A 90 13.16 0.89 -1.61
C THR A 90 12.82 0.18 -2.92
N GLY A 91 12.48 0.95 -3.95
CA GLY A 91 12.20 0.42 -5.29
C GLY A 91 10.77 -0.10 -5.50
N ILE A 92 9.91 -0.04 -4.48
CA ILE A 92 8.48 -0.30 -4.65
C ILE A 92 7.81 0.80 -5.49
N TYR A 93 6.94 0.39 -6.43
CA TYR A 93 6.01 1.32 -7.06
C TYR A 93 4.79 1.46 -6.15
N VAL A 94 4.54 2.69 -5.69
CA VAL A 94 3.28 3.03 -5.05
C VAL A 94 2.68 4.29 -5.64
N LYS A 95 1.35 4.31 -5.73
CA LYS A 95 0.59 5.49 -6.16
C LYS A 95 -0.52 5.80 -5.17
N SER A 96 -0.55 7.04 -4.69
CA SER A 96 -1.61 7.52 -3.81
C SER A 96 -2.73 8.19 -4.60
N HIS A 97 -3.95 7.98 -4.13
CA HIS A 97 -5.15 8.68 -4.59
C HIS A 97 -5.89 9.21 -3.36
N HIS A 98 -5.98 10.53 -3.25
CA HIS A 98 -6.81 11.16 -2.23
C HIS A 98 -8.21 11.42 -2.80
N ALA A 99 -9.04 10.38 -2.81
CA ALA A 99 -10.32 10.39 -3.51
C ALA A 99 -11.28 9.34 -2.95
N ASP A 100 -12.57 9.49 -3.28
CA ASP A 100 -13.57 8.44 -3.09
C ASP A 100 -13.48 7.45 -4.25
N VAL A 101 -13.41 6.15 -3.93
CA VAL A 101 -13.43 5.06 -4.92
C VAL A 101 -14.69 5.05 -5.79
N LYS A 102 -15.76 5.71 -5.35
CA LYS A 102 -17.00 5.87 -6.13
C LYS A 102 -16.95 7.04 -7.13
N GLY A 103 -15.85 7.81 -7.14
CA GLY A 103 -15.66 8.90 -8.09
C GLY A 103 -15.48 8.42 -9.53
N GLU A 104 -15.76 9.29 -10.49
CA GLU A 104 -15.77 8.97 -11.93
C GLU A 104 -14.43 8.41 -12.47
N MET A 105 -13.32 8.73 -11.79
CA MET A 105 -11.99 8.22 -12.10
C MET A 105 -11.91 6.70 -12.01
N PHE A 106 -12.60 6.07 -11.06
CA PHE A 106 -12.50 4.65 -10.74
C PHE A 106 -13.64 3.87 -11.41
N ASN A 107 -13.71 3.98 -12.73
CA ASN A 107 -14.68 3.25 -13.54
C ASN A 107 -14.19 1.84 -13.90
N ILE A 108 -14.99 1.07 -14.64
CA ILE A 108 -14.68 -0.30 -15.04
C ILE A 108 -13.34 -0.39 -15.80
N ASP A 109 -13.00 0.61 -16.60
CA ASP A 109 -11.76 0.59 -17.39
C ASP A 109 -10.54 0.74 -16.50
N TYR A 110 -10.62 1.55 -15.44
CA TYR A 110 -9.58 1.63 -14.42
C TYR A 110 -9.33 0.26 -13.74
N PHE A 111 -10.39 -0.47 -13.40
CA PHE A 111 -10.26 -1.77 -12.72
C PHE A 111 -9.81 -2.92 -13.64
N LYS A 112 -9.93 -2.78 -14.96
CA LYS A 112 -9.46 -3.79 -15.92
C LYS A 112 -7.94 -3.80 -16.11
N GLY A 113 -7.27 -2.70 -15.75
CA GLY A 113 -5.81 -2.55 -15.85
C GLY A 113 -5.34 -2.01 -17.18
#